data_AF-A0A3D2NF18-F1
#
_entry.id   AF-A0A3D2NF18-F1
#
_cell.length_a   1.000
_cell.length_b   1.000
_cell.length_c   1.000
_cell.angle_alpha   90.00
_cell.angle_beta   90.00
_cell.angle_gamma   90.00
#
_symmetry.space_group_name_H-M   'P 1'
#
loop_
_entity.id
_entity.type
_entity.pdbx_description
1 polymer ?
#
loop_
_entity_poly.entity_id
_entity_poly.type
_entity_poly.pdbx_seq_one_letter_code
_entity_poly.pdbx_strand_id
1 'polypeptide(L)' 'VVIVAGSEGKGLSRLVTETCDQIVSIPINAATESLNAGIAASVALYQVSTLRAAQE' A
#
# COMPACT_ATOMS: atom_id res chain seq x y z
N VAL A 1 3.06 -6.42 -11.57
CA VAL A 1 2.65 -5.97 -10.22
C VAL A 1 1.91 -4.66 -10.36
N VAL A 2 0.68 -4.59 -9.85
CA VAL A 2 -0.12 -3.37 -9.76
C VAL A 2 -0.25 -3.05 -8.27
N ILE A 3 -0.03 -1.79 -7.89
CA ILE A 3 -0.26 -1.32 -6.52
C ILE A 3 -1.58 -0.56 -6.52
N VAL A 4 -2.50 -0.98 -5.67
CA VAL A 4 -3.80 -0.34 -5.51
C VAL A 4 -3.83 0.38 -4.17
N ALA A 5 -4.15 1.66 -4.18
CA ALA A 5 -4.33 2.48 -2.98
C ALA A 5 -5.80 2.84 -2.80
N GLY A 6 -6.27 2.80 -1.55
CA GLY A 6 -7.62 3.22 -1.19
C GLY A 6 -7.77 4.74 -1.19
N SER A 7 -9.02 5.21 -1.22
CA SER A 7 -9.28 6.64 -1.04
C SER A 7 -9.05 7.04 0.42
N GLU A 8 -8.76 8.32 0.66
CA GLU A 8 -8.73 8.84 2.04
C GLU A 8 -10.09 8.64 2.74
N GLY A 9 -10.03 8.35 4.04
CA GLY A 9 -11.19 8.04 4.87
C GLY A 9 -11.76 6.63 4.66
N LYS A 10 -12.36 6.35 3.49
CA LYS A 10 -13.04 5.07 3.23
C LYS A 10 -12.09 3.90 2.94
N GLY A 11 -10.83 4.17 2.59
CA GLY A 11 -9.86 3.15 2.25
C GLY A 11 -10.21 2.39 0.98
N LEU A 12 -9.77 1.13 0.90
CA LEU A 12 -10.12 0.23 -0.20
C LEU A 12 -11.57 -0.24 -0.04
N SER A 13 -12.33 -0.24 -1.14
CA SER A 13 -13.65 -0.84 -1.11
C SER A 13 -13.53 -2.36 -0.98
N ARG A 14 -14.59 -2.99 -0.46
CA ARG A 14 -14.63 -4.45 -0.30
C ARG A 14 -14.39 -5.19 -1.62
N LEU A 15 -15.06 -4.80 -2.71
CA LEU A 15 -14.91 -5.45 -4.01
C LEU A 15 -13.47 -5.31 -4.55
N VAL A 16 -12.85 -4.13 -4.38
CA VAL A 16 -11.44 -3.93 -4.76
C VAL A 16 -10.53 -4.84 -3.94
N THR A 17 -10.76 -4.93 -2.63
CA THR A 17 -10.00 -5.82 -1.73
C THR A 17 -10.12 -7.29 -2.15
N GLU A 18 -11.33 -7.75 -2.51
CA GLU A 18 -11.59 -9.11 -3.00
C GLU A 18 -10.96 -9.40 -4.37
N THR A 19 -10.68 -8.36 -5.17
CA THR A 19 -10.03 -8.49 -6.48
C THR A 19 -8.50 -8.50 -6.38
N CYS A 20 -7.93 -8.01 -5.29
CA CYS A 20 -6.49 -8.00 -5.08
C CYS A 20 -5.98 -9.38 -4.68
N ASP A 21 -4.89 -9.83 -5.31
CA ASP A 21 -4.25 -11.11 -4.97
C ASP A 21 -3.72 -11.14 -3.53
N GLN A 22 -3.28 -9.98 -3.03
CA GLN A 22 -2.75 -9.81 -1.68
C GLN A 22 -3.16 -8.46 -1.11
N ILE A 23 -3.39 -8.45 0.20
CA ILE A 23 -3.56 -7.24 1.01
C ILE A 23 -2.32 -7.08 1.88
N VAL A 24 -1.71 -5.89 1.81
CA VAL A 24 -0.48 -5.57 2.52
C VAL A 24 -0.67 -4.31 3.36
N SER A 25 0.10 -4.19 4.45
CA SER A 25 0.09 -3.04 5.35
C SER A 25 1.50 -2.54 5.60
N ILE A 26 1.66 -1.21 5.66
CA ILE A 26 2.88 -0.59 6.18
C ILE A 26 2.78 -0.58 7.71
N PRO A 27 3.75 -1.16 8.44
CA PRO A 27 3.75 -1.08 9.90
C PRO A 27 3.83 0.37 10.37
N ILE A 28 2.91 0.77 11.25
CA ILE A 28 2.84 2.10 11.85
C ILE A 28 2.64 2.01 13.35
N ASN A 29 2.87 3.13 14.05
CA ASN A 29 2.56 3.22 15.47
C ASN A 29 1.04 3.08 15.69
N ALA A 30 0.64 2.30 16.71
CA ALA A 30 -0.76 2.08 17.06
C ALA A 30 -1.55 3.36 17.42
N ALA A 31 -0.86 4.45 17.79
CA ALA A 31 -1.49 5.75 18.02
C ALA A 31 -1.96 6.45 16.73
N THR A 32 -1.57 5.94 15.56
CA THR A 32 -1.94 6.51 14.25
C THR A 32 -2.92 5.57 13.54
N GLU A 33 -4.07 6.09 13.15
CA GLU A 33 -5.11 5.28 12.48
C GLU A 33 -4.68 4.84 11.07
N SER A 34 -4.05 5.73 10.31
CA SER A 34 -3.55 5.44 8.96
C SER A 34 -2.50 6.46 8.51
N LEU A 35 -1.75 6.11 7.47
CA LEU A 35 -0.93 7.08 6.73
C LEU A 35 -1.78 7.80 5.69
N ASN A 36 -1.33 8.99 5.29
CA ASN A 36 -1.81 9.62 4.07
C ASN A 36 -1.65 8.66 2.87
N ALA A 37 -2.65 8.61 1.98
CA ALA A 37 -2.68 7.67 0.86
C ALA A 37 -1.49 7.85 -0.10
N GLY A 38 -1.05 9.09 -0.34
CA GLY A 38 0.13 9.39 -1.15
C GLY A 38 1.41 8.87 -0.51
N ILE A 39 1.60 9.10 0.79
CA ILE A 39 2.75 8.58 1.54
C ILE A 39 2.77 7.04 1.55
N ALA A 40 1.63 6.40 1.76
CA ALA A 40 1.52 4.95 1.70
C ALA A 40 1.90 4.41 0.31
N ALA A 41 1.42 5.05 -0.76
CA ALA A 41 1.78 4.68 -2.13
C ALA A 41 3.28 4.88 -2.40
N SER A 42 3.87 5.99 -1.96
CA SER A 42 5.30 6.28 -2.14
C SER A 42 6.18 5.22 -1.46
N VAL A 43 5.88 4.84 -0.22
CA VAL A 43 6.62 3.80 0.50
C VAL A 43 6.52 2.45 -0.20
N ALA A 44 5.32 2.05 -0.64
CA ALA A 44 5.10 0.80 -1.36
C ALA A 44 5.87 0.76 -2.69
N LEU A 45 5.80 1.84 -3.47
CA LEU A 45 6.51 1.94 -4.75
C LEU A 45 8.04 1.94 -4.56
N TYR A 46 8.53 2.63 -3.53
CA TYR A 46 9.96 2.61 -3.20
C TYR A 46 10.44 1.20 -2.90
N GLN A 47 9.73 0.45 -2.06
CA GLN A 47 10.08 -0.93 -1.74
C GLN A 47 10.10 -1.83 -2.99
N VAL A 48 9.11 -1.69 -3.88
CA VAL A 48 9.08 -2.42 -5.15
C VAL A 48 10.29 -2.08 -6.01
N SER A 49 10.66 -0.80 -6.09
CA SER A 49 11.84 -0.34 -6.83
C SER A 49 13.13 -0.94 -6.25
N THR A 50 13.31 -0.89 -4.93
CA THR A 50 14.49 -1.45 -4.25
C THR A 50 14.63 -2.95 -4.48
N LEU A 51 13.54 -3.72 -4.40
CA LEU A 51 13.58 -5.16 -4.65
C LEU A 51 13.94 -5.48 -6.10
N ARG A 52 13.41 -4.72 -7.07
CA ARG A 52 13.73 -4.91 -8.48
C ARG A 52 15.21 -4.62 -8.76
N ALA A 53 15.74 -3.53 -8.21
CA ALA A 53 17.15 -3.16 -8.39
C ALA A 53 18.12 -4.17 -7.76
N ALA A 54 17.71 -4.87 -6.69
CA ALA A 54 18.52 -5.91 -6.06
C ALA A 54 18.52 -7.26 -6.81
N GLN A 55 17.67 -7.40 -7.84
CA GLN A 55 17.57 -8.59 -8.69
C GLN A 55 18.37 -8.48 -10.00
N GLU A 56 18.99 -7.31 -10.24
CA GLU A 56 19.92 -7.04 -11.35
C GLU A 56 21.37 -7.28 -10.91
#